data_AF-V4PYH7-F1
#
_entry.id   AF-V4PYH7-F1
#
_cell.length_a   1.000
_cell.length_b   1.000
_cell.length_c   1.000
_cell.angle_alpha   90.00
_cell.angle_beta   90.00
_cell.angle_gamma   90.00
#
_symmetry.space_group_name_H-M   'P 1'
#
loop_
_entity.id
_entity.type
_entity.pdbx_description
1 polymer ?
#
loop_
_entity_poly.entity_id
_entity_poly.type
_entity_poly.pdbx_seq_one_letter_code
_entity_poly.pdbx_strand_id
1 'polypeptide(L)'
;MSDNLGGDAIQFGFALWDAAKASVIGLNPIPVLITSAFFGIVQPQRGWYIVKALIALVPAVLITALWPVTSGYTPIWPDVTQMETQIQLFTMLIIAWLVIRLLYLVKATLSLGAREPEARTNGH
;
A
#
# COMPACT_ATOMS: atom_id res chain seq x y z
N MET A 1 -0.72 39.13 -13.88
CA MET A 1 -1.34 37.79 -14.05
C MET A 1 -0.55 36.80 -13.18
N SER A 2 -0.74 36.83 -11.87
CA SER A 2 0.08 36.02 -10.95
C SER A 2 -0.58 35.95 -9.57
N ASP A 3 -1.82 35.44 -9.45
CA ASP A 3 -2.48 35.39 -8.13
C ASP A 3 -3.48 34.24 -7.92
N ASN A 4 -3.42 33.14 -8.69
CA ASN A 4 -4.34 32.00 -8.48
C ASN A 4 -3.66 30.63 -8.30
N LEU A 5 -2.33 30.52 -8.42
CA LEU A 5 -1.63 29.23 -8.29
C LEU A 5 -1.77 28.60 -6.89
N GLY A 6 -1.79 29.43 -5.84
CA GLY A 6 -1.97 28.94 -4.47
C GLY A 6 -3.38 28.42 -4.20
N GLY A 7 -4.40 29.10 -4.74
CA GLY A 7 -5.79 28.68 -4.64
C GLY A 7 -6.09 27.40 -5.41
N ASP A 8 -5.57 27.29 -6.63
CA ASP A 8 -5.72 26.08 -7.46
C ASP A 8 -4.97 24.88 -6.89
N ALA A 9 -3.77 25.06 -6.35
CA ALA A 9 -3.03 23.97 -5.72
C ALA A 9 -3.73 23.45 -4.45
N ILE A 10 -4.34 24.35 -3.68
CA ILE A 10 -5.11 23.99 -2.48
C ILE A 10 -6.42 23.28 -2.88
N GLN A 11 -7.13 23.78 -3.90
CA GLN A 11 -8.34 23.12 -4.41
C GLN A 11 -8.03 21.75 -5.02
N PHE A 12 -6.94 21.64 -5.79
CA PHE A 12 -6.43 20.37 -6.28
C PHE A 12 -6.06 19.43 -5.12
N GLY A 13 -5.41 19.93 -4.08
CA GLY A 13 -5.07 19.14 -2.89
C GLY A 13 -6.30 18.65 -2.12
N PHE A 14 -7.34 19.49 -1.97
CA PHE A 14 -8.61 19.08 -1.36
C PHE A 14 -9.38 18.10 -2.24
N ALA A 15 -9.42 18.31 -3.55
CA ALA A 15 -10.03 17.38 -4.49
C ALA A 15 -9.28 16.02 -4.50
N LEU A 16 -7.95 16.04 -4.42
CA LEU A 16 -7.13 14.84 -4.30
C LEU A 16 -7.36 14.14 -2.95
N TRP A 17 -7.54 14.90 -1.87
CA TRP A 17 -7.84 14.36 -0.55
C TRP A 17 -9.25 13.76 -0.46
N ASP A 18 -10.23 14.41 -1.08
CA ASP A 18 -11.60 13.92 -1.14
C ASP A 18 -11.71 12.71 -2.05
N ALA A 19 -11.04 12.73 -3.20
CA ALA A 19 -10.86 11.56 -4.07
C ALA A 19 -10.12 10.43 -3.34
N ALA A 20 -9.12 10.72 -2.50
CA ALA A 20 -8.45 9.72 -1.69
C ALA A 20 -9.40 9.11 -0.65
N LYS A 21 -10.23 9.92 0.04
CA LYS A 21 -11.25 9.39 0.97
C LYS A 21 -12.32 8.58 0.25
N ALA A 22 -12.85 9.10 -0.86
CA ALA A 22 -13.81 8.40 -1.72
C ALA A 22 -13.20 7.08 -2.22
N SER A 23 -11.91 7.07 -2.55
CA SER A 23 -11.20 5.87 -2.97
C SER A 23 -11.06 4.81 -1.85
N VAL A 24 -11.00 5.24 -0.59
CA VAL A 24 -10.97 4.34 0.58
C VAL A 24 -12.36 3.80 0.91
N ILE A 25 -13.42 4.52 0.52
CA ILE A 25 -14.81 4.12 0.76
C ILE A 25 -15.36 3.27 -0.41
N GLY A 26 -14.94 3.55 -1.65
CA GLY A 26 -15.42 2.89 -2.87
C GLY A 26 -14.77 1.52 -3.15
N LEU A 27 -13.56 1.26 -2.65
CA LEU A 27 -12.92 -0.06 -2.66
C LEU A 27 -12.47 -0.38 -1.25
N ASN A 28 -12.82 -1.57 -0.78
CA ASN A 28 -12.41 -2.06 0.54
C ASN A 28 -10.86 -2.09 0.64
N PRO A 29 -10.23 -1.35 1.58
CA PRO A 29 -8.78 -1.34 1.74
C PRO A 29 -8.25 -2.58 2.47
N ILE A 30 -9.12 -3.36 3.13
CA ILE A 30 -8.74 -4.50 3.96
C ILE A 30 -7.94 -5.55 3.15
N PRO A 31 -8.37 -5.98 1.95
CA PRO A 31 -7.60 -6.95 1.17
C PRO A 31 -6.20 -6.45 0.80
N VAL A 32 -6.05 -5.16 0.51
CA VAL A 32 -4.75 -4.53 0.20
C VAL A 32 -3.84 -4.56 1.42
N LEU A 33 -4.38 -4.25 2.61
CA LEU A 33 -3.61 -4.30 3.85
C LEU A 33 -3.16 -5.73 4.18
N ILE A 34 -4.04 -6.73 4.01
CA ILE A 34 -3.71 -8.13 4.28
C ILE A 34 -2.64 -8.64 3.30
N THR A 35 -2.81 -8.41 1.99
CA THR A 35 -1.84 -8.90 0.99
C THR A 35 -0.51 -8.19 1.14
N SER A 36 -0.51 -6.86 1.32
CA SER A 36 0.73 -6.10 1.52
C SER A 36 1.45 -6.48 2.82
N ALA A 37 0.73 -6.74 3.91
CA ALA A 37 1.33 -7.23 5.15
C ALA A 37 1.95 -8.62 4.97
N PHE A 38 1.24 -9.54 4.30
CA PHE A 38 1.77 -10.88 3.99
C PHE A 38 3.06 -10.79 3.16
N PHE A 39 3.05 -9.98 2.10
CA PHE A 39 4.25 -9.75 1.27
C PHE A 39 5.39 -9.07 2.05
N GLY A 40 5.09 -8.13 2.96
CA GLY A 40 6.08 -7.51 3.84
C GLY A 40 6.69 -8.49 4.86
N ILE A 41 5.91 -9.45 5.35
CA ILE A 41 6.37 -10.49 6.29
C ILE A 41 7.18 -11.58 5.58
N VAL A 42 6.81 -12.01 4.38
CA VAL A 42 7.48 -13.13 3.70
C VAL A 42 8.78 -12.69 3.01
N GLN A 43 8.97 -11.40 2.74
CA GLN A 43 10.07 -10.97 1.88
C GLN A 43 11.48 -11.03 2.50
N PRO A 44 12.49 -11.45 1.69
CA PRO A 44 13.90 -11.26 1.99
C PRO A 44 14.34 -9.79 1.81
N GLN A 45 15.37 -9.42 2.57
CA GLN A 45 15.76 -8.05 2.99
C GLN A 45 16.06 -7.01 1.87
N ARG A 46 16.23 -7.39 0.60
CA ARG A 46 16.57 -6.43 -0.46
C ARG A 46 15.76 -6.68 -1.72
N GLY A 47 15.15 -5.63 -2.25
CA GLY A 47 14.46 -5.68 -3.55
C GLY A 47 13.60 -4.46 -3.84
N TRP A 48 13.06 -4.43 -5.05
CA TRP A 48 12.28 -3.32 -5.60
C TRP A 48 10.89 -3.26 -4.95
N TYR A 49 10.74 -2.48 -3.88
CA TYR A 49 9.50 -2.38 -3.09
C TYR A 49 8.26 -2.01 -3.92
N ILE A 50 8.44 -1.20 -4.97
CA ILE A 50 7.36 -0.79 -5.88
C ILE A 50 6.84 -1.99 -6.69
N VAL A 51 7.73 -2.80 -7.24
CA VAL A 51 7.36 -4.02 -7.99
C VAL A 51 6.60 -4.98 -7.09
N LYS A 52 7.04 -5.10 -5.84
CA LYS A 52 6.41 -5.92 -4.82
C LYS A 52 5.03 -5.41 -4.42
N ALA A 53 4.85 -4.10 -4.32
CA ALA A 53 3.55 -3.48 -4.08
C ALA A 53 2.60 -3.71 -5.26
N LEU A 54 3.08 -3.63 -6.51
CA LEU A 54 2.29 -3.99 -7.70
C LEU A 54 1.84 -5.45 -7.65
N ILE A 55 2.73 -6.37 -7.30
CA ILE A 55 2.40 -7.80 -7.16
C ILE A 55 1.38 -8.01 -6.04
N ALA A 56 1.49 -7.30 -4.92
CA ALA A 56 0.54 -7.39 -3.81
C ALA A 56 -0.84 -6.78 -4.12
N LEU A 57 -0.87 -5.80 -5.04
CA LEU A 57 -2.10 -5.15 -5.48
C LEU A 57 -2.98 -6.09 -6.32
N VAL A 58 -2.39 -6.94 -7.17
CA VAL A 58 -3.13 -7.90 -8.02
C VAL A 58 -4.09 -8.80 -7.21
N PRO A 59 -3.63 -9.59 -6.22
CA PRO A 59 -4.53 -10.42 -5.43
C PRO A 59 -5.49 -9.58 -4.59
N ALA A 60 -5.10 -8.38 -4.14
CA ALA A 60 -6.01 -7.50 -3.41
C ALA A 60 -7.19 -7.04 -4.25
N VAL A 61 -6.93 -6.62 -5.49
CA VAL A 61 -7.96 -6.22 -6.44
C VAL A 61 -8.88 -7.40 -6.77
N LEU A 62 -8.32 -8.60 -6.97
CA LEU A 62 -9.11 -9.82 -7.20
C LEU A 62 -10.01 -10.14 -6.01
N ILE A 63 -9.49 -10.10 -4.78
CA ILE A 63 -10.28 -10.36 -3.58
C ILE A 63 -11.40 -9.33 -3.45
N THR A 64 -11.11 -8.05 -3.64
CA THR A 64 -12.14 -6.99 -3.55
C THR A 64 -13.21 -7.14 -4.64
N ALA A 65 -12.80 -7.45 -5.88
CA ALA A 65 -13.73 -7.64 -6.99
C ALA A 65 -14.64 -8.86 -6.82
N LEU A 66 -14.11 -9.92 -6.19
CA LEU A 66 -14.83 -11.18 -5.95
C LEU A 66 -15.57 -11.21 -4.61
N TRP A 67 -15.33 -10.25 -3.70
CA TRP A 67 -15.99 -10.19 -2.40
C TRP A 67 -17.53 -10.22 -2.46
N PRO A 68 -18.21 -9.53 -3.40
CA PRO A 68 -19.66 -9.59 -3.49
C PRO A 68 -20.20 -10.99 -3.81
N VAL A 69 -19.39 -11.84 -4.45
CA VAL A 69 -19.76 -13.22 -4.84
C VAL A 69 -20.03 -14.09 -3.62
N THR A 70 -19.30 -13.89 -2.53
CA THR A 70 -19.54 -14.64 -1.28
C THR A 70 -20.89 -14.32 -0.65
N SER A 71 -21.47 -13.17 -1.03
CA SER A 71 -22.79 -12.70 -0.59
C SER A 71 -23.89 -12.93 -1.64
N GLY A 72 -23.59 -13.68 -2.72
CA GLY A 72 -24.54 -13.99 -3.80
C GLY A 72 -24.73 -12.90 -4.87
N TYR A 73 -23.91 -11.84 -4.84
CA TYR A 73 -23.92 -10.78 -5.85
C TYR A 73 -22.92 -11.05 -6.98
N THR A 74 -23.07 -10.35 -8.10
CA THR A 74 -22.13 -10.42 -9.21
C THR A 74 -20.78 -9.78 -8.87
N PRO A 75 -19.65 -10.29 -9.40
CA PRO A 75 -18.36 -9.62 -9.27
C PRO A 75 -18.40 -8.19 -9.78
N ILE A 76 -17.69 -7.28 -9.10
CA ILE A 76 -17.56 -5.88 -9.51
C ILE A 76 -16.11 -5.66 -9.92
N TRP A 77 -15.87 -5.60 -11.23
CA TRP A 77 -14.53 -5.36 -11.77
C TRP A 77 -14.23 -3.86 -11.79
N PRO A 78 -13.02 -3.43 -11.40
CA PRO A 78 -12.63 -2.04 -11.49
C PRO A 78 -12.57 -1.59 -12.95
N ASP A 79 -13.22 -0.48 -13.28
CA ASP A 79 -13.17 0.12 -14.59
C ASP A 79 -11.90 0.98 -14.75
N VAL A 80 -10.85 0.39 -15.30
CA VAL A 80 -9.56 1.07 -15.50
C VAL A 80 -9.59 2.23 -16.51
N THR A 81 -10.71 2.43 -17.22
CA THR A 81 -10.88 3.57 -18.13
C THR A 81 -11.33 4.83 -17.40
N GLN A 82 -11.89 4.70 -16.19
CA GLN A 82 -12.34 5.83 -15.38
C GLN A 82 -11.20 6.41 -14.54
N MET A 83 -11.06 7.74 -14.57
CA MET A 83 -10.01 8.45 -13.86
C MET A 83 -10.08 8.27 -12.34
N GLU A 84 -11.30 8.17 -11.78
CA GLU A 84 -11.51 7.90 -10.36
C GLU A 84 -10.93 6.54 -9.94
N THR A 85 -11.20 5.48 -10.72
CA THR A 85 -10.67 4.14 -10.45
C THR A 85 -9.15 4.10 -10.60
N GLN A 86 -8.57 4.85 -11.54
CA GLN A 86 -7.11 4.97 -11.66
C GLN A 86 -6.48 5.62 -10.42
N ILE A 87 -7.06 6.72 -9.94
CA ILE A 87 -6.61 7.41 -8.71
C ILE A 87 -6.72 6.46 -7.51
N GLN A 88 -7.80 5.68 -7.43
CA GLN A 88 -8.02 4.72 -6.37
C GLN A 88 -7.02 3.57 -6.37
N LEU A 89 -6.76 2.95 -7.53
CA LEU A 89 -5.73 1.92 -7.68
C LEU A 89 -4.33 2.47 -7.35
N PHE A 90 -4.05 3.71 -7.74
CA PHE A 90 -2.79 4.38 -7.41
C PHE A 90 -2.64 4.65 -5.91
N THR A 91 -3.69 5.13 -5.24
CA THR A 91 -3.71 5.30 -3.78
C THR A 91 -3.49 3.96 -3.07
N MET A 92 -4.15 2.89 -3.52
CA MET A 92 -3.95 1.55 -2.97
C MET A 92 -2.53 1.03 -3.15
N LEU A 93 -1.91 1.32 -4.29
CA LEU A 93 -0.50 1.01 -4.54
C LEU A 93 0.43 1.73 -3.56
N ILE A 94 0.19 3.02 -3.32
CA ILE A 94 0.95 3.82 -2.35
C ILE A 94 0.80 3.23 -0.94
N ILE A 95 -0.43 2.90 -0.53
CA ILE A 95 -0.70 2.29 0.77
C ILE A 95 0.05 0.95 0.91
N ALA A 96 -0.07 0.06 -0.08
CA ALA A 96 0.62 -1.23 -0.07
C ALA A 96 2.15 -1.05 0.03
N TRP A 97 2.71 -0.10 -0.72
CA TRP A 97 4.13 0.23 -0.64
C TRP A 97 4.55 0.75 0.73
N LEU A 98 3.76 1.65 1.34
CA LEU A 98 4.02 2.18 2.68
C LEU A 98 4.01 1.06 3.73
N VAL A 99 3.01 0.18 3.71
CA VAL A 99 2.90 -0.95 4.63
C VAL A 99 4.10 -1.89 4.51
N ILE A 100 4.46 -2.29 3.29
CA ILE A 100 5.61 -3.16 3.05
C ILE A 100 6.90 -2.49 3.55
N ARG A 101 7.07 -1.19 3.28
CA ARG A 101 8.26 -0.44 3.71
C ARG A 101 8.34 -0.29 5.23
N LEU A 102 7.23 -0.02 5.90
CA LEU A 102 7.18 0.08 7.36
C LEU A 102 7.52 -1.25 8.03
N LEU A 103 6.95 -2.37 7.54
CA LEU A 103 7.27 -3.70 8.06
C LEU A 103 8.75 -4.06 7.85
N TYR A 104 9.34 -3.64 6.73
CA TYR A 104 10.77 -3.79 6.52
C TYR A 104 11.58 -2.97 7.54
N LEU A 105 11.23 -1.71 7.79
CA LEU A 105 11.91 -0.88 8.79
C LEU A 105 11.84 -1.51 10.18
N VAL A 106 10.68 -2.02 10.58
CA VAL A 106 10.51 -2.75 11.85
C VAL A 106 11.40 -3.98 11.93
N LYS A 107 11.47 -4.79 10.86
CA LYS A 107 12.39 -5.94 10.83
C LYS A 107 13.85 -5.53 10.90
N ALA A 108 14.22 -4.47 10.18
CA ALA A 108 15.59 -3.95 10.16
C ALA A 108 16.00 -3.47 11.56
N THR A 109 15.14 -2.70 12.25
CA THR A 109 15.42 -2.23 13.61
C THR A 109 15.48 -3.39 14.62
N LEU A 110 14.58 -4.37 14.52
CA LEU A 110 14.63 -5.58 15.37
C LEU A 110 15.89 -6.43 15.12
N SER A 111 16.33 -6.54 13.86
CA SER A 111 17.56 -7.28 13.52
C SER A 111 18.83 -6.58 13.99
N LEU A 112 18.80 -5.26 14.15
CA LEU A 112 19.90 -4.47 14.71
C LEU A 112 19.95 -4.59 16.24
N GLY A 113 18.79 -4.66 16.90
CA GLY A 113 18.71 -4.91 18.35
C GLY A 113 19.13 -6.33 18.75
N ALA A 114 18.94 -7.32 17.86
CA ALA A 114 19.38 -8.70 18.10
C ALA A 114 20.90 -8.91 17.95
N ARG A 115 21.64 -7.90 17.45
CA ARG A 115 23.11 -7.90 17.39
C ARG A 115 23.68 -7.24 18.65
N GLU A 116 23.41 -7.82 19.81
CA GLU A 116 24.23 -7.54 21.00
C GLU A 116 25.54 -8.35 20.93
N PRO A 117 26.64 -7.79 21.45
CA PRO A 117 27.99 -8.10 21.03
C PRO A 117 28.36 -9.52 21.45
N GLU A 118 28.87 -10.29 20.50
CA GLU A 118 29.61 -11.53 20.75
C GLU A 118 30.63 -11.23 21.86
N ALA A 119 30.38 -11.77 23.05
CA ALA A 119 31.26 -11.59 24.19
C ALA A 119 32.64 -12.05 23.73
N ARG A 120 33.64 -11.15 23.79
CA ARG A 120 35.03 -11.49 23.51
C ARG A 120 35.42 -12.65 24.43
N THR A 121 35.36 -13.87 23.92
CA THR A 121 36.08 -15.00 24.48
C THR A 121 37.56 -14.74 24.26
N ASN A 122 38.15 -13.93 25.14
CA ASN A 122 39.58 -13.94 25.38
C ASN A 122 39.90 -15.32 26.00
N GLY A 123 40.17 -16.29 25.13
CA GLY A 123 40.78 -17.55 25.51
C GLY A 123 42.28 -17.35 25.66
N HIS A 124 42.77 -17.76 26.83
CA HIS A 124 44.17 -17.92 27.21
C HIS A 124 44.99 -18.76 26.21
#